data_AF-B5VDG6-F1
#
_entry.id   AF-B5VDG6-F1
#
_cell.length_a   1.000
_cell.length_b   1.000
_cell.length_c   1.000
_cell.angle_alpha   90.00
_cell.angle_beta   90.00
_cell.angle_gamma   90.00
#
_symmetry.space_group_name_H-M   'P 1'
#
loop_
_entity.id
_entity.type
_entity.pdbx_description
1 polymer ?
#
loop_
_entity_poly.entity_id
_entity_poly.type
_entity_poly.pdbx_seq_one_letter_code
_entity_poly.pdbx_strand_id
1 'polypeptide(L)'
;SIPMTTIGRQRLILSQEKPVGKTVVLHGGSNGLNVLDDMWLMDLECETWTPIETFAKADSSEDGDEKLDSVNVGLVGHRMESIGRICVCIGGMVQEDVDQFYSENDDESPRKRKVDTLPLGGNFLNTIDLSTQCWEEHKITLSKKEDDEDRQDSENEDTNSNIVVGVGGTSLQCDKSIILIGGLISRRSNVKEIYLHGTITKSIFPSVNPSA
;
A
#
# COMPACT_ATOMS: atom_id res chain seq x y z
N SER A 1 -16.46 19.98 -3.57
CA SER A 1 -16.70 19.14 -4.77
C SER A 1 -15.86 19.68 -5.90
N ILE A 2 -14.81 18.96 -6.30
CA ILE A 2 -13.97 19.33 -7.45
C ILE A 2 -14.65 18.77 -8.71
N PRO A 3 -14.83 19.56 -9.78
CA PRO A 3 -15.51 19.09 -10.98
C PRO A 3 -14.67 18.01 -11.70
N MET A 4 -15.38 16.96 -12.13
CA MET A 4 -14.89 15.77 -12.86
C MET A 4 -14.01 16.08 -14.10
N THR A 5 -14.00 17.33 -14.56
CA THR A 5 -13.27 17.82 -15.74
C THR A 5 -11.77 17.99 -15.51
N THR A 6 -11.32 18.29 -14.27
CA THR A 6 -9.88 18.34 -13.94
C THR A 6 -9.30 16.92 -13.80
N ILE A 7 -10.05 16.03 -13.16
CA ILE A 7 -9.79 14.58 -13.12
C ILE A 7 -9.72 14.01 -14.54
N GLY A 8 -10.57 14.51 -15.45
CA GLY A 8 -10.60 14.09 -16.86
C GLY A 8 -9.27 14.22 -17.62
N ARG A 9 -8.42 15.21 -17.33
CA ARG A 9 -7.11 15.35 -18.01
C ARG A 9 -6.05 14.37 -17.48
N GLN A 10 -6.00 14.16 -16.17
CA GLN A 10 -5.06 13.19 -15.57
C GLN A 10 -5.48 11.75 -15.87
N ARG A 11 -6.79 11.47 -15.75
CA ARG A 11 -7.40 10.21 -16.18
C ARG A 11 -7.11 9.93 -17.65
N LEU A 12 -7.13 10.93 -18.53
CA LEU A 12 -6.77 10.76 -19.94
C LEU A 12 -5.28 10.43 -20.15
N ILE A 13 -4.35 10.96 -19.36
CA ILE A 13 -2.92 10.62 -19.48
C ILE A 13 -2.65 9.19 -18.98
N LEU A 14 -3.35 8.77 -17.93
CA LEU A 14 -3.24 7.43 -17.34
C LEU A 14 -4.14 6.39 -18.04
N SER A 15 -5.13 6.82 -18.83
CA SER A 15 -6.02 5.98 -19.65
C SER A 15 -5.67 5.97 -21.14
N GLN A 16 -4.84 6.90 -21.62
CA GLN A 16 -4.35 6.84 -22.98
C GLN A 16 -3.35 5.69 -23.08
N GLU A 17 -3.42 4.96 -24.20
CA GLU A 17 -2.42 4.00 -24.65
C GLU A 17 -1.09 4.71 -24.98
N LYS A 18 -0.51 5.45 -24.03
CA LYS A 18 0.91 5.78 -24.09
C LYS A 18 1.65 4.45 -23.88
N PRO A 19 2.61 4.11 -24.75
CA PRO A 19 3.39 2.90 -24.58
C PRO A 19 3.95 2.82 -23.16
N VAL A 20 3.79 1.67 -22.52
CA VAL A 20 4.47 1.32 -21.27
C VAL A 20 5.96 1.65 -21.43
N GLY A 21 6.50 2.48 -20.53
CA GLY A 21 7.93 2.89 -20.55
C GLY A 21 8.22 4.36 -20.90
N LYS A 22 7.20 5.19 -21.15
CA LYS A 22 7.37 6.65 -21.32
C LYS A 22 6.97 7.48 -20.09
N THR A 23 6.54 6.85 -19.02
CA THR A 23 6.13 7.52 -17.80
C THR A 23 6.76 6.89 -16.58
N VAL A 24 7.01 7.72 -15.56
CA VAL A 24 7.46 7.28 -14.24
C VAL A 24 6.46 7.78 -13.21
N VAL A 25 5.97 6.87 -12.37
CA VAL A 25 5.16 7.23 -11.19
C VAL A 25 6.08 7.23 -9.98
N LEU A 26 6.02 8.31 -9.20
CA LEU A 26 6.71 8.45 -7.93
C LEU A 26 5.68 8.67 -6.83
N HIS A 27 5.87 8.04 -5.68
CA HIS A 27 4.96 8.15 -4.55
C HIS A 27 5.75 8.15 -3.24
N GLY A 28 5.33 9.02 -2.33
CA GLY A 28 5.81 9.08 -0.96
C GLY A 28 7.32 9.31 -0.83
N GLY A 29 7.94 8.65 0.15
CA GLY A 29 9.31 8.92 0.57
C GLY A 29 9.37 9.78 1.83
N SER A 30 10.47 10.51 2.02
CA SER A 30 10.63 11.39 3.18
C SER A 30 11.46 12.62 2.84
N ASN A 31 11.13 13.74 3.46
CA ASN A 31 11.93 14.97 3.43
C ASN A 31 12.87 15.10 4.64
N GLY A 32 13.04 14.02 5.42
CA GLY A 32 13.84 13.99 6.64
C GLY A 32 13.10 14.39 7.93
N LEU A 33 11.91 14.98 7.80
CA LEU A 33 11.04 15.32 8.94
C LEU A 33 9.74 14.52 8.89
N ASN A 34 9.13 14.48 7.70
CA ASN A 34 7.84 13.83 7.48
C ASN A 34 7.96 12.77 6.38
N VAL A 35 7.08 11.78 6.46
CA VAL A 35 6.72 10.90 5.37
C VAL A 35 5.90 11.72 4.36
N LEU A 36 6.29 11.66 3.10
CA LEU A 36 5.56 12.31 2.01
C LEU A 36 4.36 11.46 1.62
N ASP A 37 3.28 12.12 1.23
CA ASP A 37 1.95 11.54 0.98
C ASP A 37 1.41 11.86 -0.41
N ASP A 38 2.24 12.48 -1.25
CA ASP A 38 1.92 12.88 -2.61
C ASP A 38 2.36 11.85 -3.65
N MET A 39 1.71 11.91 -4.81
CA MET A 39 2.01 11.07 -5.97
C MET A 39 2.23 11.95 -7.20
N TRP A 40 3.22 11.59 -8.01
CA TRP A 40 3.65 12.36 -9.16
C TRP A 40 3.84 11.47 -10.39
N LEU A 41 3.44 12.01 -11.54
CA LEU A 41 3.71 11.44 -12.85
C LEU A 41 4.77 12.28 -13.56
N MET A 42 5.85 11.66 -13.98
CA MET A 42 6.80 12.22 -14.95
C MET A 42 6.48 11.66 -16.33
N ASP A 43 6.19 12.55 -17.27
CA ASP A 43 6.17 12.23 -18.70
C ASP A 43 7.58 12.40 -19.27
N LEU A 44 8.22 11.30 -19.66
CA LEU A 44 9.60 11.30 -20.17
C LEU A 44 9.72 11.88 -21.59
N GLU A 45 8.63 12.01 -22.33
CA GLU A 45 8.64 12.60 -23.67
C GLU A 45 8.58 14.13 -23.60
N CYS A 46 7.77 14.65 -22.67
CA CYS A 46 7.64 16.09 -22.46
C CYS A 46 8.57 16.63 -21.36
N GLU A 47 9.19 15.75 -20.57
CA GLU A 47 9.98 16.07 -19.37
C GLU A 47 9.18 16.87 -18.33
N THR A 48 7.89 16.56 -18.18
CA THR A 48 6.96 17.30 -17.31
C THR A 48 6.51 16.47 -16.12
N TRP A 49 6.61 17.06 -14.93
CA TRP A 49 5.98 16.55 -13.71
C TRP A 49 4.53 17.01 -13.60
N THR A 50 3.63 16.08 -13.31
CA THR A 50 2.21 16.34 -13.03
C THR A 50 1.85 15.69 -11.70
N PRO A 51 1.29 16.44 -10.72
CA PRO A 51 0.81 15.83 -9.49
C PRO A 51 -0.40 14.95 -9.80
N ILE A 52 -0.52 13.80 -9.13
CA ILE A 52 -1.64 12.88 -9.22
C ILE A 52 -2.48 13.06 -7.95
N GLU A 53 -3.72 13.51 -8.10
CA GLU A 53 -4.68 13.49 -6.99
C GLU A 53 -5.17 12.05 -6.79
N THR A 54 -5.23 11.58 -5.54
CA THR A 54 -5.67 10.21 -5.24
C THR A 54 -6.95 10.18 -4.42
N PHE A 55 -7.71 9.10 -4.54
CA PHE A 55 -9.05 8.98 -3.96
C PHE A 55 -9.22 7.67 -3.20
N ALA A 56 -10.13 7.65 -2.24
CA ALA A 56 -10.66 6.43 -1.64
C ALA A 56 -12.18 6.39 -1.82
N LYS A 57 -12.73 5.18 -1.90
CA LYS A 57 -14.19 4.99 -1.86
C LYS A 57 -14.67 5.32 -0.45
N ALA A 58 -15.61 6.27 -0.34
CA ALA A 58 -16.30 6.48 0.92
C ALA A 58 -17.21 5.28 1.22
N ASP A 59 -17.38 4.95 2.50
CA ASP A 59 -18.39 3.99 2.92
C ASP A 59 -19.76 4.47 2.40
N SER A 60 -20.37 3.68 1.53
CA SER A 60 -21.55 4.06 0.75
C SER A 60 -22.68 4.53 1.66
N SER A 61 -23.10 5.78 1.51
CA SER A 61 -24.45 6.19 1.91
C SER A 61 -25.47 5.43 1.06
N GLU A 62 -26.65 5.12 1.63
CA GLU A 62 -27.70 4.29 1.02
C GLU A 62 -28.23 4.77 -0.36
N ASP A 63 -27.89 5.98 -0.79
CA ASP A 63 -28.13 6.48 -2.15
C ASP A 63 -26.92 6.14 -3.03
N GLY A 64 -27.13 5.29 -4.05
CA GLY A 64 -26.13 4.61 -4.88
C GLY A 64 -25.20 5.46 -5.77
N ASP A 65 -24.83 6.68 -5.35
CA ASP A 65 -23.73 7.44 -5.93
C ASP A 65 -22.42 7.09 -5.22
N GLU A 66 -21.46 6.53 -5.96
CA GLU A 66 -20.09 6.30 -5.47
C GLU A 66 -19.41 7.65 -5.18
N LYS A 67 -19.45 8.10 -3.92
CA LYS A 67 -18.72 9.27 -3.47
C LYS A 67 -17.24 8.92 -3.28
N LEU A 68 -16.38 9.60 -4.02
CA LEU A 68 -14.93 9.54 -3.85
C LEU A 68 -14.47 10.70 -2.97
N ASP A 69 -13.72 10.38 -1.93
CA ASP A 69 -13.04 11.37 -1.10
C ASP A 69 -11.58 11.45 -1.51
N SER A 70 -11.08 12.68 -1.66
CA SER A 70 -9.66 12.95 -1.94
C SER A 70 -8.86 12.56 -0.70
N VAL A 71 -7.83 11.75 -0.90
CA VAL A 71 -6.98 11.20 0.16
C VAL A 71 -5.52 11.33 -0.24
N ASN A 72 -4.68 11.49 0.77
CA ASN A 72 -3.23 11.36 0.63
C ASN A 72 -2.76 10.18 1.48
N VAL A 73 -1.87 9.36 0.94
CA VAL A 73 -1.40 8.14 1.61
C VAL A 73 0.10 8.23 1.82
N GLY A 74 0.52 8.55 3.03
CA GLY A 74 1.94 8.68 3.37
C GLY A 74 2.65 7.34 3.51
N LEU A 75 3.63 7.05 2.65
CA LEU A 75 4.46 5.84 2.76
C LEU A 75 5.95 6.08 2.48
N VAL A 76 6.83 5.56 3.34
CA VAL A 76 8.29 5.56 3.16
C VAL A 76 8.86 4.15 3.18
N GLY A 77 9.91 3.90 2.38
CA GLY A 77 10.60 2.61 2.35
C GLY A 77 9.80 1.47 1.70
N HIS A 78 8.63 1.78 1.14
CA HIS A 78 7.83 0.86 0.35
C HIS A 78 8.46 0.64 -1.02
N ARG A 79 8.04 -0.44 -1.66
CA ARG A 79 8.39 -0.75 -3.04
C ARG A 79 7.16 -0.62 -3.92
N MET A 80 7.31 -0.09 -5.12
CA MET A 80 6.24 0.05 -6.10
C MET A 80 6.46 -0.90 -7.27
N GLU A 81 5.41 -1.62 -7.68
CA GLU A 81 5.40 -2.47 -8.86
C GLU A 81 4.13 -2.22 -9.67
N SER A 82 4.25 -2.16 -11.00
CA SER A 82 3.10 -1.94 -11.89
C SER A 82 2.64 -3.24 -12.53
N ILE A 83 1.37 -3.60 -12.33
CA ILE A 83 0.69 -4.67 -13.06
C ILE A 83 -0.40 -4.05 -13.92
N GLY A 84 -0.06 -3.77 -15.19
CA GLY A 84 -0.94 -3.02 -16.08
C GLY A 84 -1.21 -1.62 -15.53
N ARG A 85 -2.48 -1.29 -15.27
CA ARG A 85 -2.89 0.00 -14.70
C ARG A 85 -2.83 0.05 -13.16
N ILE A 86 -2.63 -1.09 -12.51
CA ILE A 86 -2.57 -1.18 -11.05
C ILE A 86 -1.13 -0.95 -10.61
N CYS A 87 -0.93 0.02 -9.72
CA CYS A 87 0.31 0.16 -9.00
C CYS A 87 0.16 -0.49 -7.62
N VAL A 88 1.08 -1.40 -7.30
CA VAL A 88 1.14 -2.15 -6.05
C VAL A 88 2.24 -1.54 -5.18
N CYS A 89 1.87 -1.03 -4.01
CA CYS A 89 2.79 -0.58 -2.96
C CYS A 89 2.96 -1.70 -1.93
N ILE A 90 4.18 -2.24 -1.83
CA ILE A 90 4.53 -3.36 -0.96
C ILE A 90 5.40 -2.85 0.19
N GLY A 91 4.95 -3.13 1.41
CA GLY A 91 5.58 -2.74 2.64
C GLY A 91 5.51 -1.23 2.89
N GLY A 92 6.58 -0.71 3.47
CA GLY A 92 6.71 0.67 3.89
C GLY A 92 6.13 0.96 5.27
N MET A 93 6.46 2.16 5.73
CA MET A 93 6.08 2.73 7.01
C MET A 93 5.23 3.98 6.77
N VAL A 94 4.19 4.13 7.59
CA VAL A 94 3.46 5.40 7.71
C VAL A 94 4.19 6.31 8.71
N GLN A 95 3.78 7.58 8.81
CA GLN A 95 4.42 8.54 9.73
C GLN A 95 4.47 8.01 11.17
N GLU A 96 3.38 7.41 11.64
CA GLU A 96 3.26 6.89 13.00
C GLU A 96 4.21 5.71 13.28
N ASP A 97 4.61 4.96 12.26
CA ASP A 97 5.60 3.89 12.40
C ASP A 97 7.02 4.48 12.47
N VAL A 98 7.31 5.51 11.67
CA VAL A 98 8.58 6.24 11.68
C VAL A 98 8.79 6.91 13.04
N ASP A 99 7.79 7.63 13.54
CA ASP A 99 7.82 8.28 14.86
C ASP A 99 8.10 7.27 15.98
N GLN A 100 7.45 6.11 15.92
CA GLN A 100 7.68 5.04 16.89
C GLN A 100 9.09 4.46 16.76
N PHE A 101 9.57 4.25 15.53
CA PHE A 101 10.89 3.68 15.28
C PHE A 101 12.03 4.59 15.77
N TYR A 102 11.91 5.90 15.58
CA TYR A 102 12.91 6.89 16.00
C TYR A 102 12.66 7.51 17.39
N SER A 103 11.66 7.03 18.13
CA SER A 103 11.41 7.51 19.49
C SER A 103 12.56 7.16 20.44
N GLU A 104 13.12 8.18 21.11
CA GLU A 104 14.25 8.05 22.05
C GLU A 104 13.87 7.36 23.39
N ASN A 105 12.58 7.17 23.66
CA ASN A 105 12.10 6.53 24.88
C ASN A 105 11.97 5.02 24.71
N ASP A 106 13.00 4.27 25.11
CA ASP A 106 12.95 2.80 25.20
C ASP A 106 12.18 2.29 26.44
N ASP A 107 11.86 3.18 27.39
CA ASP A 107 11.20 2.84 28.66
C ASP A 107 9.65 2.80 28.61
N GLU A 108 9.01 3.38 27.58
CA GLU A 108 7.61 3.08 27.33
C GLU A 108 7.55 1.73 26.60
N SER A 109 7.21 0.67 27.34
CA SER A 109 6.81 -0.61 26.75
C SER A 109 5.94 -0.33 25.53
N PRO A 110 6.19 -0.94 24.35
CA PRO A 110 5.44 -0.62 23.14
C PRO A 110 3.98 -0.73 23.50
N ARG A 111 3.25 0.40 23.49
CA ARG A 111 1.82 0.39 23.78
C ARG A 111 1.25 -0.60 22.78
N LYS A 112 0.82 -1.78 23.26
CA LYS A 112 0.18 -2.79 22.42
C LYS A 112 -1.00 -2.09 21.79
N ARG A 113 -0.84 -1.66 20.54
CA ARG A 113 -1.90 -0.98 19.80
C ARG A 113 -3.03 -2.00 19.71
N LYS A 114 -4.20 -1.66 20.28
CA LYS A 114 -5.46 -2.25 19.81
C LYS A 114 -5.68 -1.66 18.43
N VAL A 115 -5.12 -2.30 17.41
CA VAL A 115 -5.25 -1.85 16.02
C VAL A 115 -6.62 -2.29 15.53
N ASP A 116 -7.68 -1.66 15.99
CA ASP A 116 -9.03 -2.05 15.55
C ASP A 116 -9.23 -1.71 14.05
N THR A 117 -8.50 -0.71 13.53
CA THR A 117 -8.36 -0.39 12.11
C THR A 117 -6.99 0.26 11.82
N LEU A 118 -6.36 -0.13 10.71
CA LEU A 118 -5.17 0.57 10.19
C LEU A 118 -5.57 1.81 9.41
N PRO A 119 -4.75 2.88 9.39
CA PRO A 119 -4.94 3.95 8.41
C PRO A 119 -4.79 3.40 6.98
N LEU A 120 -5.42 4.05 6.00
CA LEU A 120 -5.21 3.78 4.59
C LEU A 120 -3.70 3.85 4.27
N GLY A 121 -3.18 2.86 3.54
CA GLY A 121 -1.73 2.68 3.33
C GLY A 121 -1.04 1.83 4.40
N GLY A 122 -1.66 1.64 5.57
CA GLY A 122 -1.08 0.88 6.69
C GLY A 122 -0.96 -0.63 6.46
N ASN A 123 -1.56 -1.16 5.38
CA ASN A 123 -1.43 -2.57 5.04
C ASN A 123 -0.04 -2.88 4.48
N PHE A 124 0.39 -4.14 4.58
CA PHE A 124 1.63 -4.60 3.92
C PHE A 124 1.53 -4.52 2.39
N LEU A 125 0.31 -4.60 1.85
CA LEU A 125 0.07 -4.52 0.42
C LEU A 125 -1.08 -3.54 0.20
N ASN A 126 -0.79 -2.44 -0.49
CA ASN A 126 -1.76 -1.45 -0.90
C ASN A 126 -1.74 -1.36 -2.43
N THR A 127 -2.88 -1.14 -3.05
CA THR A 127 -2.98 -0.99 -4.50
C THR A 127 -3.68 0.31 -4.83
N ILE A 128 -3.30 0.89 -5.96
CA ILE A 128 -3.98 2.02 -6.56
C ILE A 128 -4.21 1.72 -8.02
N ASP A 129 -5.45 1.85 -8.48
CA ASP A 129 -5.75 1.82 -9.91
C ASP A 129 -5.43 3.20 -10.48
N LEU A 130 -4.33 3.31 -11.23
CA LEU A 130 -3.87 4.59 -11.78
C LEU A 130 -4.87 5.17 -12.79
N SER A 131 -5.75 4.37 -13.39
CA SER A 131 -6.76 4.87 -14.32
C SER A 131 -7.92 5.57 -13.61
N THR A 132 -8.21 5.19 -12.36
CA THR A 132 -9.25 5.81 -11.52
C THR A 132 -8.65 6.69 -10.43
N GLN A 133 -7.34 6.60 -10.22
CA GLN A 133 -6.57 7.21 -9.13
C GLN A 133 -7.10 6.80 -7.74
N CYS A 134 -7.76 5.65 -7.64
CA CYS A 134 -8.40 5.20 -6.43
C CYS A 134 -7.56 4.13 -5.73
N TRP A 135 -7.31 4.33 -4.44
CA TRP A 135 -6.72 3.32 -3.56
C TRP A 135 -7.72 2.20 -3.29
N GLU A 136 -7.25 0.96 -3.34
CA GLU A 136 -8.01 -0.22 -2.95
C GLU A 136 -7.41 -0.85 -1.69
N GLU A 137 -8.25 -1.13 -0.71
CA GLU A 137 -7.83 -1.82 0.50
C GLU A 137 -7.88 -3.34 0.29
N HIS A 138 -6.78 -4.01 0.62
CA HIS A 138 -6.72 -5.47 0.62
C HIS A 138 -6.54 -5.98 2.04
N LYS A 139 -7.61 -6.56 2.59
CA LYS A 139 -7.54 -7.25 3.88
C LYS A 139 -6.73 -8.54 3.73
N ILE A 140 -5.63 -8.64 4.47
CA ILE A 140 -4.82 -9.86 4.50
C ILE A 140 -5.46 -10.83 5.51
N THR A 141 -5.94 -11.96 5.00
CA THR A 141 -6.44 -13.05 5.84
C THR A 141 -5.35 -14.12 5.98
N LEU A 142 -4.89 -14.37 7.21
CA LEU A 142 -3.99 -15.48 7.50
C LEU A 142 -4.80 -16.77 7.62
N SER A 143 -4.57 -17.74 6.73
CA SER A 143 -5.05 -19.10 6.92
C SER A 143 -4.11 -19.82 7.91
N LYS A 144 -4.64 -20.32 9.04
CA LYS A 144 -3.90 -21.30 9.86
C LYS A 144 -3.63 -22.53 9.00
N LYS A 145 -2.42 -23.09 9.09
CA LYS A 145 -2.10 -24.39 8.45
C LYS A 145 -2.92 -25.50 9.11
N GLU A 146 -3.49 -26.39 8.31
CA GLU A 146 -4.32 -27.55 8.68
C GLU A 146 -3.52 -28.70 9.33
N ASP A 147 -2.60 -28.43 10.28
CA ASP A 147 -1.76 -29.49 10.87
C ASP A 147 -1.99 -29.73 12.39
N ASP A 148 -2.99 -29.13 13.02
CA ASP A 148 -3.34 -29.42 14.43
C ASP A 148 -4.83 -29.73 14.59
N GLU A 149 -5.21 -31.01 14.46
CA GLU A 149 -6.59 -31.51 14.59
C GLU A 149 -7.19 -31.45 16.01
N ASP A 150 -6.50 -30.96 17.05
CA ASP A 150 -6.97 -31.15 18.44
C ASP A 150 -6.83 -29.93 19.36
N ARG A 151 -7.29 -28.74 18.94
CA ARG A 151 -7.56 -27.65 19.90
C ARG A 151 -8.87 -26.94 19.62
N GLN A 152 -9.85 -27.31 20.44
CA GLN A 152 -11.13 -26.65 20.66
C GLN A 152 -10.99 -25.12 20.63
N ASP A 153 -11.70 -24.52 19.69
CA ASP A 153 -11.64 -23.09 19.35
C ASP A 153 -12.00 -22.21 20.54
N SER A 154 -10.99 -21.58 21.14
CA SER A 154 -11.18 -20.22 21.64
C SER A 154 -11.01 -19.29 20.45
N GLU A 155 -12.10 -18.68 20.00
CA GLU A 155 -12.12 -17.48 19.16
C GLU A 155 -11.34 -16.36 19.87
N ASN A 156 -10.01 -16.43 19.87
CA ASN A 156 -9.17 -15.29 20.21
C ASN A 156 -9.09 -14.43 18.96
N GLU A 157 -10.09 -13.55 18.85
CA GLU A 157 -10.13 -12.33 18.05
C GLU A 157 -8.88 -11.46 18.31
N ASP A 158 -7.77 -11.81 17.69
CA ASP A 158 -6.59 -10.92 17.64
C ASP A 158 -5.92 -10.99 16.27
N THR A 159 -6.74 -11.08 15.22
CA THR A 159 -6.33 -10.99 13.80
C THR A 159 -5.60 -9.69 13.48
N ASN A 160 -5.69 -8.68 14.34
CA ASN A 160 -5.05 -7.37 14.23
C ASN A 160 -3.58 -7.34 14.69
N SER A 161 -3.05 -8.44 15.23
CA SER A 161 -1.67 -8.52 15.74
C SER A 161 -0.59 -8.82 14.67
N ASN A 162 -0.98 -9.03 13.42
CA ASN A 162 -0.12 -9.61 12.38
C ASN A 162 0.17 -8.70 11.18
N ILE A 163 -0.09 -7.39 11.28
CA ILE A 163 0.27 -6.46 10.20
C ILE A 163 1.79 -6.34 10.18
N VAL A 164 2.38 -6.68 9.04
CA VAL A 164 3.82 -6.65 8.82
C VAL A 164 4.21 -5.32 8.18
N VAL A 165 5.26 -4.70 8.70
CA VAL A 165 6.02 -3.65 8.00
C VAL A 165 7.19 -4.33 7.30
N GLY A 166 7.39 -4.02 6.02
CA GLY A 166 8.53 -4.51 5.24
C GLY A 166 9.27 -3.36 4.58
N VAL A 167 10.60 -3.27 4.71
CA VAL A 167 11.41 -2.23 4.06
C VAL A 167 12.66 -2.82 3.42
N GLY A 168 13.10 -2.21 2.33
CA GLY A 168 14.38 -2.54 1.69
C GLY A 168 14.47 -3.91 1.01
N GLY A 169 13.33 -4.59 0.80
CA GLY A 169 13.27 -5.81 -0.01
C GLY A 169 13.37 -5.51 -1.51
N THR A 170 13.79 -6.50 -2.30
CA THR A 170 13.69 -6.45 -3.77
C THR A 170 12.49 -7.26 -4.23
N SER A 171 11.74 -6.76 -5.19
CA SER A 171 10.68 -7.53 -5.85
C SER A 171 11.25 -8.23 -7.09
N LEU A 172 10.54 -9.26 -7.52
CA LEU A 172 10.58 -9.83 -8.84
C LEU A 172 9.13 -10.06 -9.28
N GLN A 173 8.70 -9.38 -10.33
CA GLN A 173 7.44 -9.72 -10.98
C GLN A 173 7.67 -10.87 -11.95
N CYS A 174 6.94 -11.96 -11.79
CA CYS A 174 6.93 -13.10 -12.69
C CYS A 174 5.49 -13.50 -12.96
N ASP A 175 5.07 -13.37 -14.22
CA ASP A 175 3.67 -13.50 -14.66
C ASP A 175 2.72 -12.61 -13.84
N LYS A 176 1.78 -13.24 -13.11
CA LYS A 176 0.79 -12.59 -12.23
C LYS A 176 1.21 -12.59 -10.76
N SER A 177 2.48 -12.94 -10.49
CA SER A 177 3.02 -13.01 -9.15
C SER A 177 4.04 -11.92 -8.91
N ILE A 178 4.01 -11.32 -7.72
CA ILE A 178 5.13 -10.53 -7.20
C ILE A 178 5.82 -11.35 -6.11
N ILE A 179 7.12 -11.55 -6.27
CA ILE A 179 7.98 -12.22 -5.30
C ILE A 179 8.84 -11.17 -4.64
N LEU A 180 8.65 -10.91 -3.35
CA LEU A 180 9.56 -10.09 -2.54
C LEU A 180 10.66 -10.98 -1.99
N ILE A 181 11.91 -10.58 -2.16
CA ILE A 181 13.11 -11.25 -1.67
C ILE A 181 13.89 -10.30 -0.75
N GLY A 182 14.17 -10.76 0.45
CA GLY A 182 14.97 -10.03 1.44
C GLY A 182 14.22 -8.83 2.05
N GLY A 183 14.99 -7.89 2.59
CA GLY A 183 14.48 -6.75 3.35
C GLY A 183 14.35 -7.04 4.84
N LEU A 184 13.89 -6.03 5.58
CA LEU A 184 13.61 -6.09 7.00
C LEU A 184 12.11 -6.22 7.18
N ILE A 185 11.70 -7.16 8.02
CA ILE A 185 10.30 -7.37 8.36
C ILE A 185 10.13 -7.28 9.87
N SER A 186 9.10 -6.57 10.29
CA SER A 186 8.71 -6.49 11.68
C SER A 186 7.19 -6.48 11.79
N ARG A 187 6.68 -6.88 12.95
CA ARG A 187 5.27 -6.67 13.28
C ARG A 187 5.07 -5.18 13.52
N ARG A 188 4.05 -4.58 12.92
CA ARG A 188 3.73 -3.16 13.11
C ARG A 188 3.41 -2.80 14.56
N SER A 189 2.94 -3.77 15.35
CA SER A 189 2.76 -3.60 16.80
C SER A 189 4.06 -3.46 17.58
N ASN A 190 5.21 -3.84 17.00
CA ASN A 190 6.52 -3.76 17.63
C ASN A 190 7.63 -3.52 16.59
N VAL A 191 7.58 -2.36 15.91
CA VAL A 191 8.51 -2.01 14.82
C VAL A 191 9.99 -1.97 15.21
N LYS A 192 10.31 -1.86 16.51
CA LYS A 192 11.69 -1.91 17.05
C LYS A 192 12.26 -3.33 17.06
N GLU A 193 11.41 -4.37 17.13
CA GLU A 193 11.84 -5.75 16.95
C GLU A 193 11.93 -6.09 15.46
N ILE A 194 13.07 -5.73 14.87
CA ILE A 194 13.36 -6.08 13.47
C ILE A 194 13.83 -7.53 13.41
N TYR A 195 13.10 -8.34 12.66
CA TYR A 195 13.50 -9.69 12.35
C TYR A 195 14.24 -9.66 11.00
N LEU A 196 15.56 -9.88 11.04
CA LEU A 196 16.36 -10.10 9.82
C LEU A 196 16.07 -11.52 9.31
N HIS A 197 15.02 -11.66 8.51
CA HIS A 197 14.71 -12.91 7.84
C HIS A 197 14.91 -12.71 6.35
N GLY A 198 15.68 -13.59 5.71
CA GLY A 198 15.67 -13.73 4.25
C GLY A 198 14.27 -14.13 3.82
N THR A 199 13.39 -13.15 3.68
CA THR A 199 11.96 -13.39 3.52
C THR A 199 11.66 -13.50 2.05
N ILE A 200 10.96 -14.58 1.68
CA ILE A 200 10.39 -14.77 0.34
C ILE A 200 8.89 -14.67 0.51
N THR A 201 8.29 -13.59 0.03
CA THR A 201 6.83 -13.41 0.00
C THR A 201 6.35 -13.49 -1.45
N LYS A 202 5.46 -14.43 -1.77
CA LYS A 202 4.83 -14.51 -3.09
C LYS A 202 3.38 -14.07 -2.98
N SER A 203 3.02 -12.99 -3.67
CA SER A 203 1.64 -12.54 -3.84
C SER A 203 1.17 -12.87 -5.25
N ILE A 204 0.03 -13.54 -5.38
CA ILE A 204 -0.58 -13.89 -6.67
C ILE A 204 -1.80 -12.98 -6.87
N PHE A 205 -1.79 -12.18 -7.93
CA PHE A 205 -2.91 -11.32 -8.26
C PHE A 205 -3.90 -12.05 -9.17
N PRO A 206 -5.22 -11.93 -8.94
CA PRO A 206 -6.21 -12.47 -9.85
C PRO A 206 -6.06 -11.84 -11.24
N SER A 207 -6.39 -12.58 -12.28
CA SER A 207 -6.34 -12.07 -13.64
C SER A 207 -7.33 -10.93 -13.81
N VAL A 208 -6.83 -9.71 -13.96
CA VAL A 208 -7.60 -8.63 -14.58
C VAL A 208 -7.84 -9.04 -16.03
N ASN A 209 -9.11 -9.29 -16.37
CA ASN A 209 -9.51 -9.54 -17.75
C ASN A 209 -9.23 -8.25 -18.54
N PRO A 210 -8.41 -8.26 -19.62
CA PRO A 210 -8.11 -7.06 -20.40
C PRO A 210 -9.28 -6.61 -21.29
N SER A 211 -10.52 -6.98 -20.97
CA SER A 211 -11.70 -6.73 -21.80
C SER A 211 -12.82 -6.11 -20.98
N ALA A 212 -12.85 -4.78 -20.96
CA ALA A 212 -14.04 -3.92 -20.92
C ALA A 212 -13.65 -2.50 -21.30
#